data_AF-A0A535FSY9-F1
#
_entry.id   AF-A0A535FSY9-F1
#
_cell.length_a   1.000
_cell.length_b   1.000
_cell.length_c   1.000
_cell.angle_alpha   90.00
_cell.angle_beta   90.00
_cell.angle_gamma   90.00
#
_symmetry.space_group_name_H-M   'P 1'
#
loop_
_entity.id
_entity.type
_entity.pdbx_description
1 polymer ?
#
loop_
_entity_poly.entity_id
_entity_poly.type
_entity_poly.pdbx_seq_one_letter_code
_entity_poly.pdbx_strand_id
1 'polypeptide(L)' 'MLKTILVPLDSSPRAEAVLPIAARLAHNTRGTLVLVRVVSFATDYWPAITAPPYPSTMQAAVDTEMEEADLCS' A
#
# COMPACT_ATOMS: atom_id res chain seq x y z
N MET A 1 -13.30 -34.05 5.66
CA MET A 1 -12.18 -33.56 6.50
C MET A 1 -11.69 -32.22 5.95
N LEU A 2 -11.43 -31.25 6.83
CA LEU A 2 -10.76 -30.01 6.45
C LEU A 2 -9.28 -30.31 6.20
N LYS A 3 -8.77 -29.99 5.01
CA LYS A 3 -7.36 -30.21 4.65
C LYS A 3 -6.52 -28.96 4.82
N THR A 4 -7.12 -27.79 4.60
CA THR A 4 -6.44 -26.50 4.68
C THR A 4 -7.39 -25.49 5.31
N ILE A 5 -6.90 -24.76 6.31
CA ILE A 5 -7.63 -23.73 7.06
C ILE A 5 -6.88 -22.42 6.84
N LEU A 6 -7.54 -21.43 6.25
CA LEU A 6 -6.95 -20.13 5.97
C LEU A 6 -7.45 -19.11 6.99
N VAL A 7 -6.51 -18.42 7.64
CA VAL A 7 -6.80 -17.40 8.67
C VAL A 7 -6.22 -16.06 8.24
N PRO A 8 -7.07 -15.04 7.99
CA PRO A 8 -6.60 -13.69 7.75
C PRO A 8 -6.12 -13.02 9.04
N LEU A 9 -5.00 -12.32 8.97
CA LEU A 9 -4.41 -11.52 10.03
C LEU A 9 -4.43 -10.05 9.61
N ASP A 10 -5.43 -9.31 10.08
CA ASP A 10 -5.63 -7.88 9.80
C ASP A 10 -5.15 -6.97 10.95
N SER A 11 -4.33 -7.51 11.87
CA SER A 11 -3.84 -6.83 13.08
C SER A 11 -4.95 -6.41 14.06
N SER A 12 -6.18 -6.90 13.89
CA SER A 12 -7.24 -6.71 14.89
C SER A 12 -7.09 -7.70 16.05
N PRO A 13 -7.43 -7.30 17.29
CA PRO A 13 -7.47 -8.23 18.43
C PRO A 13 -8.37 -9.45 18.19
N ARG A 14 -9.41 -9.28 17.37
CA ARG A 14 -10.33 -10.35 17.00
C ARG A 14 -9.67 -11.40 16.10
N ALA A 15 -8.84 -10.96 15.14
CA ALA A 15 -8.10 -11.88 14.28
C ALA A 15 -7.06 -12.68 15.07
N GLU A 16 -6.36 -12.05 16.02
CA GLU A 16 -5.41 -12.74 16.89
C GLU A 16 -6.09 -13.76 17.81
N ALA A 17 -7.25 -13.41 18.37
CA ALA A 17 -8.03 -14.29 19.25
C ALA A 17 -8.52 -15.58 18.56
N VAL A 18 -8.61 -15.60 17.23
CA VAL A 18 -9.01 -16.78 16.44
C VAL A 18 -7.90 -17.81 16.30
N LEU A 19 -6.62 -17.42 16.43
CA LEU A 19 -5.46 -18.30 16.20
C LEU A 19 -5.49 -19.60 17.01
N PRO A 20 -5.76 -19.60 18.33
CA PRO A 20 -5.81 -20.84 19.12
C PRO A 20 -6.92 -21.79 18.65
N ILE A 21 -8.05 -21.23 18.19
CA ILE A 21 -9.19 -22.01 17.71
C ILE A 21 -8.86 -22.66 16.37
N ALA A 22 -8.27 -21.89 15.45
CA ALA A 22 -7.87 -22.39 14.14
C ALA A 22 -6.76 -23.44 14.23
N ALA A 23 -5.80 -23.28 15.15
CA ALA A 23 -4.76 -24.26 15.43
C ALA A 23 -5.33 -25.59 15.94
N ARG A 24 -6.30 -25.53 16.88
CA ARG A 24 -7.01 -26.73 17.36
C ARG A 24 -7.74 -27.46 16.24
N LEU A 25 -8.39 -26.70 15.35
CA LEU A 25 -9.12 -27.28 14.22
C LEU A 25 -8.17 -27.96 13.22
N ALA A 26 -7.04 -27.33 12.90
CA ALA A 26 -6.01 -27.90 12.04
C ALA A 26 -5.41 -29.18 12.65
N HIS A 27 -5.07 -29.15 13.93
CA HIS A 27 -4.51 -30.30 14.65
C HIS A 27 -5.48 -31.50 14.64
N ASN A 28 -6.74 -31.28 15.01
CA ASN A 28 -7.74 -32.35 15.09
C ASN A 28 -8.09 -32.95 13.73
N THR A 29 -7.92 -32.17 12.66
CA THR A 29 -8.18 -32.61 11.29
C THR A 29 -6.94 -33.12 10.57
N ARG A 30 -5.76 -33.08 11.21
CA ARG A 30 -4.46 -33.29 10.56
C ARG A 30 -4.31 -32.42 9.30
N GLY A 31 -4.89 -31.23 9.33
CA GLY A 31 -4.90 -30.26 8.25
C GLY A 31 -3.81 -29.21 8.41
N THR A 32 -3.58 -28.46 7.34
CA THR A 32 -2.62 -27.35 7.33
C THR A 32 -3.31 -26.05 7.74
N LEU A 33 -2.69 -25.28 8.64
CA LEU A 33 -3.09 -23.92 8.97
C LEU A 33 -2.26 -22.92 8.16
N VAL A 34 -2.91 -22.08 7.37
CA VAL A 34 -2.27 -21.03 6.55
C VAL A 34 -2.68 -19.67 7.10
N LEU A 35 -1.69 -18.87 7.49
CA LEU A 35 -1.90 -17.49 7.95
C LEU A 35 -1.66 -16.53 6.79
N VAL A 36 -2.59 -15.61 6.56
CA VAL A 36 -2.52 -14.64 5.45
C VAL A 36 -2.65 -13.24 6.00
N ARG A 37 -1.71 -12.36 5.66
CA ARG A 37 -1.80 -10.92 5.97
C ARG A 37 -1.79 -10.14 4.66
N VAL A 38 -2.79 -9.29 4.46
CA VAL A 38 -2.81 -8.36 3.33
C VAL A 38 -1.98 -7.15 3.71
N VAL A 39 -0.96 -6.87 2.91
CA VAL A 39 -0.13 -5.66 3.00
C VAL A 39 -0.40 -4.83 1.75
N SER A 40 -1.00 -3.66 1.92
CA SER A 40 -1.23 -2.73 0.83
C SER A 40 0.08 -2.03 0.48
N PHE A 41 0.60 -2.27 -0.73
CA PHE A 41 1.82 -1.62 -1.24
C PHE A 41 1.54 -0.47 -2.24
N ALA A 42 0.28 -0.09 -2.42
CA ALA A 42 -0.11 0.83 -3.50
C ALA A 42 -1.10 1.90 -3.02
N THR A 43 -0.58 2.90 -2.30
CA THR A 43 -1.08 4.28 -2.37
C THR A 43 -0.01 5.30 -2.00
N ASP A 44 0.94 4.94 -1.12
CA ASP A 44 1.93 5.90 -0.61
C ASP A 44 3.10 6.20 -1.58
N TYR A 45 3.32 5.36 -2.60
CA TYR A 45 4.32 5.56 -3.64
C TYR A 45 3.76 6.10 -4.97
N TRP A 46 2.44 6.31 -5.06
CA TRP A 46 1.79 6.88 -6.25
C TRP A 46 1.69 8.42 -6.31
N PRO A 47 2.29 9.25 -5.42
CA PRO A 47 2.48 10.66 -5.75
C PRO A 47 3.53 10.87 -6.84
N ALA A 48 4.55 10.00 -6.91
CA ALA A 48 5.69 10.18 -7.79
C ALA A 48 5.41 9.90 -9.27
N ILE A 49 4.30 9.23 -9.60
CA ILE A 49 3.97 8.79 -10.96
C ILE A 49 2.88 9.68 -11.60
N THR A 50 2.10 10.41 -10.79
CA THR A 50 1.00 11.27 -11.28
C THR A 50 1.12 12.75 -10.90
N ALA A 51 2.09 13.15 -10.07
CA ALA A 51 2.41 14.57 -9.95
C ALA A 51 3.13 15.02 -11.23
N PRO A 52 2.75 16.15 -11.86
CA PRO A 52 3.61 16.75 -12.87
C PRO A 52 5.00 16.93 -12.25
N PRO A 53 6.09 16.54 -12.94
CA PRO A 53 7.42 16.75 -12.39
C PRO A 53 7.52 18.25 -12.17
N TYR A 54 7.98 18.64 -10.98
CA TYR A 54 8.31 20.01 -10.58
C TYR A 54 8.63 20.91 -11.78
N PRO A 55 8.18 22.18 -11.81
CA PRO A 55 8.76 23.10 -12.77
C PRO A 55 10.26 23.02 -12.53
N SER A 56 11.01 22.55 -13.54
CA SER A 56 12.44 22.62 -13.47
C SER A 56 12.72 24.09 -13.19
N THR A 57 13.55 24.39 -12.20
CA THR A 57 13.78 25.77 -11.77
C THR A 57 14.20 26.64 -12.96
N MET A 58 14.74 26.02 -14.02
CA MET A 58 14.97 26.63 -15.32
C MET A 58 13.69 27.00 -16.09
N GLN A 59 12.66 26.16 -16.17
CA GLN A 59 11.43 26.49 -16.89
C GLN A 59 10.70 27.66 -16.22
N ALA A 60 10.58 27.64 -14.88
CA ALA A 60 10.00 28.78 -14.15
C ALA A 60 10.81 30.06 -14.31
N ALA A 61 12.14 29.98 -14.38
CA ALA A 61 12.99 31.13 -14.65
C ALA A 61 12.82 31.66 -16.08
N VAL A 62 12.73 30.77 -17.07
CA VAL A 62 12.51 31.13 -18.48
C VAL A 62 11.16 31.80 -18.68
N ASP A 63 10.10 31.28 -18.05
CA ASP A 63 8.76 31.85 -18.15
C ASP A 63 8.69 33.24 -17.48
N THR A 64 9.38 33.42 -16.34
CA THR A 64 9.49 34.74 -15.66
C THR A 64 10.29 35.74 -16.50
N GLU A 65 11.41 35.33 -17.10
CA GLU A 65 12.21 36.19 -17.99
C GLU A 65 11.44 36.59 -19.26
N MET A 66 10.61 35.69 -19.80
CA MET A 66 9.75 35.97 -20.95
C MET A 66 8.64 36.96 -20.60
N GLU A 67 7.99 36.80 -19.43
CA GLU A 67 6.97 37.74 -18.94
C GLU A 67 7.53 39.14 -18.66
N GLU A 68 8.76 39.24 -18.13
CA GLU A 68 9.41 40.53 -17.93
C GLU A 68 9.82 41.22 -19.25
N ALA A 69 10.18 40.44 -20.27
CA ALA A 69 10.50 40.97 -21.60
C ALA A 69 9.27 41.57 -22.30
N ASP A 70 8.10 40.92 -22.17
CA ASP A 70 6.83 41.40 -22.73
C ASP A 70 6.29 42.65 -22.02
N LEU A 71 6.75 42.94 -20.80
CA LEU A 71 6.36 44.15 -20.05
C LEU A 71 7.16 45.40 -20.45
N CYS A 72 8.29 45.24 -21.14
CA CYS A 72 9.22 46.32 -21.50
C CYS A 72 9.05 46.82 -22.96
N SER A 73 8.07 46.29 -23.70
CA SER A 73 7.67 46.72 -25.05
C SER A 73 6.38 47.52 -25.05
#